data_AF-A0A1H7XGC0-F1
#
_entry.id   AF-A0A1H7XGC0-F1
#
_cell.length_a   1.000
_cell.length_b   1.000
_cell.length_c   1.000
_cell.angle_alpha   90.00
_cell.angle_beta   90.00
_cell.angle_gamma   90.00
#
_symmetry.space_group_name_H-M   'P 1'
#
loop_
_entity.id
_entity.type
_entity.pdbx_description
1 polymer ?
#
loop_
_entity_poly.entity_id
_entity_poly.type
_entity_poly.pdbx_seq_one_letter_code
_entity_poly.pdbx_strand_id
1 'polypeptide(L)'
;MKLKKSFIALLTALGVATNIQAKPTLFQDVSYSIEKIKTLSSQKTTTDEIFKQVGLLSSSIQELNAFTNERINTINKNELSDLILVEYAVNFIFNFLKQEFKSDIFTKYTTEFRTLSNAKNTLENNVRKSKERLIGIEIVRVKGLSLNNDEVTELTNAVDK
;
A
#
# COMPACT_ATOMS: atom_id res chain seq x y z
N MET A 1 14.19 -22.75 -4.80
CA MET A 1 14.68 -21.60 -5.62
C MET A 1 13.63 -21.10 -6.62
N LYS A 2 12.35 -20.89 -6.21
CA LYS A 2 11.24 -20.51 -7.13
C LYS A 2 10.58 -19.15 -6.82
N LEU A 3 10.80 -18.56 -5.64
CA LEU A 3 10.20 -17.26 -5.24
C LEU A 3 10.84 -16.04 -5.94
N LYS A 4 12.12 -16.09 -6.33
CA LYS A 4 12.82 -14.94 -6.95
C LYS A 4 12.28 -14.56 -8.34
N LYS A 5 11.74 -15.53 -9.10
CA LYS A 5 11.23 -15.29 -10.46
C LYS A 5 9.79 -14.75 -10.47
N SER A 6 8.98 -15.11 -9.48
CA SER A 6 7.59 -14.68 -9.36
C SER A 6 7.44 -13.18 -9.05
N PHE A 7 8.36 -12.61 -8.26
CA PHE A 7 8.32 -11.19 -7.90
C PHE A 7 8.82 -10.27 -9.03
N ILE A 8 9.85 -10.69 -9.77
CA ILE A 8 10.32 -9.96 -10.96
C ILE A 8 9.27 -10.05 -12.07
N ALA A 9 8.59 -11.20 -12.22
CA ALA A 9 7.46 -11.35 -13.13
C ALA A 9 6.26 -10.48 -12.73
N LEU A 10 6.00 -10.29 -11.42
CA LEU A 10 4.98 -9.35 -10.96
C LEU A 10 5.33 -7.91 -11.35
N LEU A 11 6.57 -7.46 -11.09
CA LEU A 11 7.02 -6.11 -11.45
C LEU A 11 7.09 -5.85 -12.96
N THR A 12 7.37 -6.87 -13.77
CA THR A 12 7.37 -6.75 -15.24
C THR A 12 5.97 -6.89 -15.86
N ALA A 13 5.08 -7.70 -15.27
CA ALA A 13 3.66 -7.78 -15.65
C ALA A 13 2.88 -6.50 -15.31
N LEU A 14 3.43 -5.65 -14.43
CA LEU A 14 2.91 -4.33 -14.08
C LEU A 14 3.28 -3.22 -15.06
N GLY A 15 3.86 -3.56 -16.22
CA GLY A 15 3.92 -2.62 -17.34
C GLY A 15 4.82 -1.42 -17.09
N VAL A 16 6.07 -1.62 -16.65
CA VAL A 16 7.14 -0.64 -16.86
C VAL A 16 7.56 -0.69 -18.33
N ALA A 17 6.61 -0.41 -19.23
CA ALA A 17 6.88 -0.07 -20.62
C ALA A 17 6.89 1.46 -20.69
N THR A 18 8.09 1.99 -20.85
CA THR A 18 8.37 3.41 -21.05
C THR A 18 7.61 3.92 -22.28
N ASN A 19 6.52 4.66 -22.09
CA ASN A 19 6.05 5.77 -22.92
C ASN A 19 4.65 6.20 -22.46
N ILE A 20 4.53 7.34 -21.79
CA ILE A 20 3.37 8.27 -21.81
C ILE A 20 3.81 9.57 -21.10
N GLN A 21 3.53 10.71 -21.72
CA GLN A 21 3.84 12.05 -21.24
C GLN A 21 3.08 12.42 -19.95
N ALA A 22 3.81 13.01 -19.00
CA ALA A 22 3.39 13.78 -17.80
C ALA A 22 2.35 13.15 -16.85
N LYS A 23 2.77 12.85 -15.60
CA LYS A 23 2.11 12.06 -14.49
C LYS A 23 2.56 10.60 -14.20
N PRO A 24 3.44 9.93 -14.97
CA PRO A 24 4.00 8.62 -14.60
C PRO A 24 4.92 8.58 -13.37
N THR A 25 5.34 9.74 -12.85
CA THR A 25 6.50 9.83 -11.93
C THR A 25 6.22 9.25 -10.56
N LEU A 26 5.08 9.53 -9.92
CA LEU A 26 4.86 9.13 -8.51
C LEU A 26 4.82 7.61 -8.29
N PHE A 27 4.14 6.88 -9.19
CA PHE A 27 4.10 5.41 -9.15
C PHE A 27 5.48 4.81 -9.46
N GLN A 28 6.23 5.44 -10.38
CA GLN A 28 7.60 5.06 -10.70
C GLN A 28 8.55 5.34 -9.55
N ASP A 29 8.38 6.44 -8.81
CA ASP A 29 9.22 6.84 -7.68
C ASP A 29 9.06 5.84 -6.53
N VAL A 30 7.81 5.46 -6.19
CA VAL A 30 7.56 4.41 -5.19
C VAL A 30 8.18 3.08 -5.63
N SER A 31 7.99 2.69 -6.89
CA SER A 31 8.55 1.45 -7.44
C SER A 31 10.08 1.44 -7.41
N TYR A 32 10.70 2.54 -7.82
CA TYR A 32 12.15 2.75 -7.83
C TYR A 32 12.73 2.67 -6.41
N SER A 33 12.13 3.34 -5.43
CA SER A 33 12.59 3.28 -4.05
C SER A 33 12.49 1.87 -3.48
N ILE A 34 11.42 1.13 -3.78
CA ILE A 34 11.27 -0.28 -3.36
C ILE A 34 12.38 -1.15 -3.97
N GLU A 35 12.63 -1.02 -5.27
CA GLU A 35 13.68 -1.77 -5.95
C GLU A 35 15.07 -1.42 -5.39
N LYS A 36 15.31 -0.14 -5.10
CA LYS A 36 16.57 0.32 -4.52
C LYS A 36 16.80 -0.25 -3.12
N ILE A 37 15.79 -0.24 -2.24
CA ILE A 37 15.86 -0.85 -0.90
C ILE A 37 16.22 -2.34 -1.01
N LYS A 38 15.54 -3.08 -1.91
CA LYS A 38 15.84 -4.50 -2.13
C LYS A 38 17.25 -4.72 -2.64
N THR A 39 17.71 -3.89 -3.57
CA THR A 39 19.05 -4.00 -4.15
C THR A 39 20.12 -3.76 -3.09
N LEU A 40 20.00 -2.69 -2.31
CA LEU A 40 20.94 -2.37 -1.23
C LEU A 40 20.95 -3.46 -0.14
N SER A 41 19.78 -3.97 0.24
CA SER A 41 19.68 -5.08 1.19
C SER A 41 20.36 -6.35 0.67
N SER A 42 20.26 -6.61 -0.64
CA SER A 42 20.91 -7.77 -1.28
C SER A 42 22.42 -7.62 -1.40
N GLN A 43 22.92 -6.38 -1.50
CA GLN A 43 24.33 -6.05 -1.65
C GLN A 43 25.07 -5.94 -0.30
N LYS A 44 24.38 -6.21 0.82
CA LYS A 44 24.91 -6.04 2.19
C LYS A 44 25.47 -4.64 2.44
N THR A 45 24.82 -3.63 1.88
CA THR A 45 25.14 -2.23 2.14
C THR A 45 24.83 -1.87 3.59
N THR A 46 25.33 -0.72 4.05
CA THR A 46 25.07 -0.24 5.42
C THR A 46 23.58 -0.04 5.67
N THR A 47 23.13 -0.37 6.88
CA THR A 47 21.74 -0.14 7.29
C THR A 47 21.35 1.34 7.18
N ASP A 48 22.30 2.26 7.38
CA ASP A 48 22.09 3.71 7.20
C ASP A 48 21.65 4.07 5.77
N GLU A 49 22.31 3.51 4.75
CA GLU A 49 21.94 3.78 3.35
C GLU A 49 20.57 3.19 2.99
N ILE A 50 20.25 2.02 3.55
CA ILE A 50 18.93 1.39 3.39
C ILE A 50 17.85 2.28 3.99
N PHE A 51 18.04 2.76 5.22
CA PHE A 51 17.03 3.61 5.88
C PHE A 51 16.95 5.02 5.31
N LYS A 52 18.01 5.53 4.68
CA LYS A 52 17.92 6.72 3.82
C LYS A 52 16.94 6.49 2.66
N GLN A 53 16.98 5.32 2.02
CA GLN A 53 16.01 4.97 0.96
C GLN A 53 14.60 4.72 1.51
N VAL A 54 14.46 4.20 2.74
CA VAL A 54 13.16 4.12 3.43
C VAL A 54 12.56 5.51 3.64
N GLY A 55 13.38 6.50 3.98
CA GLY A 55 12.96 7.90 4.06
C GLY A 55 12.40 8.41 2.72
N LEU A 56 13.13 8.19 1.62
CA LEU A 56 12.68 8.57 0.27
C LEU A 56 11.37 7.87 -0.13
N LEU A 57 11.28 6.56 0.11
CA LEU A 57 10.05 5.79 -0.12
C LEU A 57 8.86 6.41 0.64
N SER A 58 9.09 6.78 1.91
CA SER A 58 8.04 7.39 2.74
C SER A 58 7.55 8.70 2.15
N SER A 59 8.46 9.57 1.69
CA SER A 59 8.11 10.82 1.03
C SER A 59 7.33 10.59 -0.27
N SER A 60 7.78 9.67 -1.13
CA SER A 60 7.08 9.34 -2.38
C SER A 60 5.67 8.79 -2.12
N ILE A 61 5.48 7.97 -1.08
CA ILE A 61 4.14 7.50 -0.69
C ILE A 61 3.29 8.67 -0.16
N GLN A 62 3.86 9.62 0.58
CA GLN A 62 3.13 10.80 1.05
C GLN A 62 2.66 11.69 -0.10
N GLU A 63 3.50 11.90 -1.11
CA GLU A 63 3.14 12.63 -2.33
C GLU A 63 2.03 11.90 -3.11
N LEU A 64 2.17 10.58 -3.28
CA LEU A 64 1.12 9.74 -3.88
C LEU A 64 -0.20 9.84 -3.08
N ASN A 65 -0.13 9.87 -1.76
CA ASN A 65 -1.31 10.01 -0.90
C ASN A 65 -1.99 11.36 -1.07
N ALA A 66 -1.22 12.45 -1.11
CA ALA A 66 -1.76 13.80 -1.33
C ALA A 66 -2.48 13.86 -2.69
N PHE A 67 -1.80 13.40 -3.75
CA PHE A 67 -2.36 13.34 -5.09
C PHE A 67 -3.64 12.49 -5.18
N THR A 68 -3.63 11.32 -4.55
CA THR A 68 -4.78 10.40 -4.55
C THR A 68 -5.97 11.00 -3.79
N ASN A 69 -5.71 11.65 -2.65
CA ASN A 69 -6.75 12.26 -1.84
C ASN A 69 -7.39 13.47 -2.54
N GLU A 70 -6.60 14.32 -3.21
CA GLU A 70 -7.11 15.44 -4.01
C GLU A 70 -8.01 14.96 -5.15
N ARG A 71 -7.69 13.79 -5.73
CA ARG A 71 -8.39 13.24 -6.89
C ARG A 71 -9.38 12.14 -6.54
N ILE A 72 -9.67 11.89 -5.26
CA ILE A 72 -10.39 10.71 -4.78
C ILE A 72 -11.73 10.48 -5.50
N ASN A 73 -12.43 11.56 -5.84
CA ASN A 73 -13.73 11.55 -6.53
C ASN A 73 -13.63 11.34 -8.05
N THR A 74 -12.43 11.47 -8.62
CA THR A 74 -12.16 11.44 -10.08
C THR A 74 -11.29 10.26 -10.52
N ILE A 75 -10.75 9.48 -9.57
CA ILE A 75 -9.99 8.25 -9.86
C ILE A 75 -10.85 7.33 -10.73
N ASN A 76 -10.27 6.73 -11.76
CA ASN A 76 -10.96 5.72 -12.57
C ASN A 76 -10.53 4.29 -12.19
N LYS A 77 -11.12 3.27 -12.83
CA LYS A 77 -10.82 1.86 -12.52
C LYS A 77 -9.37 1.46 -12.81
N ASN A 78 -8.73 2.06 -13.81
CA ASN A 78 -7.34 1.79 -14.14
C ASN A 78 -6.42 2.39 -13.08
N GLU A 79 -6.62 3.67 -12.74
CA GLU A 79 -5.89 4.35 -11.66
C GLU A 79 -6.08 3.62 -10.30
N LEU A 80 -7.28 3.10 -10.03
CA LEU A 80 -7.52 2.26 -8.86
C LEU A 80 -6.70 0.95 -8.90
N SER A 81 -6.61 0.31 -10.06
CA SER A 81 -5.83 -0.91 -10.22
C SER A 81 -4.35 -0.63 -9.95
N ASP A 82 -3.80 0.46 -10.47
CA ASP A 82 -2.41 0.88 -10.23
C ASP A 82 -2.15 1.16 -8.74
N LEU A 83 -3.08 1.84 -8.07
CA LEU A 83 -2.98 2.11 -6.63
C LEU A 83 -2.99 0.84 -5.78
N ILE A 84 -3.82 -0.15 -6.13
CA ILE A 84 -3.84 -1.46 -5.47
C ILE A 84 -2.49 -2.18 -5.63
N LEU A 85 -1.90 -2.09 -6.81
CA LEU A 85 -0.62 -2.73 -7.10
C LEU A 85 0.52 -2.09 -6.31
N VAL A 86 0.51 -0.77 -6.18
CA VAL A 86 1.45 -0.06 -5.31
C VAL A 86 1.22 -0.37 -3.84
N GLU A 87 -0.04 -0.43 -3.38
CA GLU A 87 -0.38 -0.85 -2.01
C GLU A 87 0.23 -2.23 -1.69
N TYR A 88 0.12 -3.20 -2.60
CA TYR A 88 0.73 -4.51 -2.43
C TYR A 88 2.25 -4.45 -2.36
N ALA A 89 2.90 -3.67 -3.23
CA ALA A 89 4.35 -3.52 -3.24
C ALA A 89 4.87 -2.86 -1.95
N VAL A 90 4.18 -1.82 -1.47
CA VAL A 90 4.48 -1.14 -0.20
C VAL A 90 4.29 -2.08 0.98
N ASN A 91 3.21 -2.87 0.99
CA ASN A 91 2.99 -3.89 2.02
C ASN A 91 4.09 -4.96 2.04
N PHE A 92 4.53 -5.40 0.86
CA PHE A 92 5.63 -6.35 0.75
C PHE A 92 6.92 -5.77 1.33
N ILE A 93 7.33 -4.57 0.92
CA ILE A 93 8.59 -3.99 1.38
C ILE A 93 8.54 -3.66 2.88
N PHE A 94 7.39 -3.22 3.39
CA PHE A 94 7.21 -2.94 4.81
C PHE A 94 7.43 -4.20 5.67
N ASN A 95 6.83 -5.32 5.26
CA ASN A 95 7.00 -6.60 5.94
C ASN A 95 8.43 -7.13 5.82
N PHE A 96 9.05 -6.99 4.65
CA PHE A 96 10.46 -7.31 4.46
C PHE A 96 11.36 -6.53 5.44
N LEU A 97 11.21 -5.21 5.51
CA LEU A 97 11.99 -4.35 6.40
C LEU A 97 11.80 -4.74 7.88
N LYS A 98 10.56 -5.03 8.28
CA LYS A 98 10.23 -5.46 9.64
C LYS A 98 10.88 -6.79 10.01
N GLN A 99 11.04 -7.71 9.06
CA GLN A 99 11.65 -9.02 9.29
C GLN A 99 13.17 -8.92 9.31
N GLU A 100 13.76 -8.26 8.32
CA GLU A 100 15.21 -8.22 8.11
C GLU A 100 15.91 -7.27 9.09
N PHE A 101 15.31 -6.11 9.38
CA PHE A 101 15.94 -5.04 10.16
C PHE A 101 15.27 -4.81 11.51
N LYS A 102 14.57 -5.82 12.05
CA LYS A 102 13.78 -5.68 13.28
C LYS A 102 14.56 -5.02 14.42
N SER A 103 15.78 -5.49 14.67
CA SER A 103 16.64 -4.95 15.75
C SER A 103 16.99 -3.49 15.49
N ASP A 104 17.48 -3.19 14.29
CA ASP A 104 17.93 -1.85 13.90
C ASP A 104 16.81 -0.81 13.92
N ILE A 105 15.57 -1.23 13.57
CA ILE A 105 14.38 -0.38 13.66
C ILE A 105 14.17 0.10 15.10
N PHE A 106 14.23 -0.80 16.08
CA PHE A 106 13.95 -0.44 17.47
C PHE A 106 15.13 0.26 18.18
N THR A 107 16.35 0.11 17.67
CA THR A 107 17.53 0.75 18.27
C THR A 107 17.83 2.12 17.69
N LYS A 108 17.66 2.32 16.37
CA LYS A 108 18.11 3.54 15.69
C LYS A 108 17.08 4.15 14.73
N TYR A 109 16.36 3.34 13.97
CA TYR A 109 15.53 3.85 12.85
C TYR A 109 14.02 3.85 13.11
N THR A 110 13.63 4.01 14.38
CA THR A 110 12.22 3.98 14.78
C THR A 110 11.43 5.10 14.11
N THR A 111 12.03 6.28 13.94
CA THR A 111 11.37 7.45 13.35
C THR A 111 11.07 7.26 11.86
N GLU A 112 12.05 6.77 11.11
CA GLU A 112 11.95 6.49 9.68
C GLU A 112 10.91 5.39 9.44
N PHE A 113 10.99 4.30 10.21
CA PHE A 113 10.05 3.19 10.08
C PHE A 113 8.62 3.60 10.47
N ARG A 114 8.45 4.43 11.50
CA ARG A 114 7.14 4.99 11.88
C ARG A 114 6.58 5.90 10.78
N THR A 115 7.42 6.73 10.16
CA THR A 115 7.02 7.59 9.04
C THR A 115 6.53 6.75 7.86
N LEU A 116 7.28 5.70 7.51
CA LEU A 116 6.85 4.73 6.48
C LEU A 116 5.50 4.09 6.84
N SER A 117 5.34 3.62 8.09
CA SER A 117 4.10 2.99 8.55
C SER A 117 2.90 3.93 8.41
N ASN A 118 3.05 5.20 8.75
CA ASN A 118 1.98 6.19 8.63
C ASN A 118 1.62 6.46 7.17
N ALA A 119 2.63 6.62 6.30
CA ALA A 119 2.44 6.83 4.88
C ALA A 119 1.72 5.64 4.22
N LYS A 120 2.15 4.41 4.55
CA LYS A 120 1.49 3.16 4.15
C LYS A 120 0.02 3.12 4.59
N ASN A 121 -0.28 3.33 5.86
CA ASN A 121 -1.65 3.22 6.37
C ASN A 121 -2.58 4.27 5.73
N THR A 122 -2.04 5.43 5.36
CA THR A 122 -2.78 6.45 4.62
C THR A 122 -3.08 5.99 3.19
N LEU A 123 -2.13 5.33 2.53
CA LEU A 123 -2.32 4.74 1.21
C LEU A 123 -3.41 3.68 1.22
N GLU A 124 -3.39 2.76 2.17
CA GLU A 124 -4.42 1.72 2.32
C GLU A 124 -5.82 2.33 2.49
N ASN A 125 -5.93 3.40 3.28
CA ASN A 125 -7.18 4.13 3.44
C ASN A 125 -7.64 4.81 2.15
N ASN A 126 -6.72 5.40 1.38
CA ASN A 126 -7.04 6.04 0.10
C ASN A 126 -7.47 5.01 -0.95
N VAL A 127 -6.82 3.85 -0.99
CA VAL A 127 -7.22 2.72 -1.85
C VAL A 127 -8.60 2.23 -1.46
N ARG A 128 -8.85 2.00 -0.16
CA ARG A 128 -10.15 1.57 0.34
C ARG A 128 -11.28 2.54 -0.04
N LYS A 129 -11.11 3.84 0.20
CA LYS A 129 -12.08 4.87 -0.21
C LYS A 129 -12.34 4.85 -1.72
N SER A 130 -11.28 4.67 -2.52
CA SER A 130 -11.40 4.58 -3.98
C SER A 130 -12.14 3.33 -4.44
N LYS A 131 -11.90 2.17 -3.79
CA LYS A 131 -12.63 0.92 -4.01
C LYS A 131 -14.12 1.10 -3.69
N GLU A 132 -14.43 1.60 -2.49
CA GLU A 132 -15.79 1.84 -2.01
C GLU A 132 -16.59 2.72 -2.98
N ARG A 133 -15.97 3.79 -3.52
CA ARG A 133 -16.62 4.67 -4.50
C ARG A 133 -16.84 4.00 -5.86
N LEU A 134 -15.85 3.28 -6.40
CA LEU A 134 -15.89 2.77 -7.78
C LEU A 134 -16.60 1.44 -7.94
N ILE A 135 -16.53 0.60 -6.92
CA ILE A 135 -17.02 -0.79 -6.95
C ILE A 135 -18.28 -0.91 -6.07
N GLY A 136 -18.60 0.12 -5.30
CA GLY A 136 -19.59 0.05 -4.23
C GLY A 136 -18.96 -0.52 -2.95
N ILE A 137 -19.70 -0.45 -1.84
CA ILE A 137 -19.27 -1.01 -0.55
C ILE A 137 -18.97 -2.49 -0.76
N GLU A 138 -17.70 -2.87 -0.57
CA GLU A 138 -17.37 -4.28 -0.36
C GLU A 138 -18.01 -4.66 0.98
N ILE A 139 -19.22 -5.24 0.93
CA ILE A 139 -19.79 -5.92 2.09
C ILE A 139 -18.84 -7.09 2.36
N VAL A 140 -17.91 -6.89 3.29
CA VAL A 140 -17.17 -8.00 3.88
C VAL A 140 -18.22 -8.89 4.53
N ARG A 141 -18.67 -9.93 3.82
CA ARG A 141 -19.50 -10.98 4.38
C ARG A 141 -18.63 -11.75 5.36
N VAL A 142 -18.51 -11.25 6.58
CA VAL A 142 -18.13 -12.08 7.71
C VAL A 142 -19.28 -13.06 7.89
N LYS A 143 -19.06 -14.35 7.61
CA LYS A 143 -20.04 -15.39 7.95
C LYS A 143 -20.37 -15.25 9.44
N GLY A 144 -21.61 -14.86 9.76
CA GLY A 144 -22.08 -14.63 11.13
C GLY A 144 -22.33 -13.16 11.53
N LEU A 145 -22.12 -12.17 10.65
CA LEU A 145 -22.48 -10.75 10.93
C LEU A 145 -23.59 -10.21 10.00
N SER A 146 -24.08 -11.01 9.06
CA SER A 146 -25.30 -10.67 8.33
C SER A 146 -26.49 -11.07 9.18
N LEU A 147 -27.18 -10.07 9.76
CA LEU A 147 -28.45 -10.30 10.42
C LEU A 147 -29.46 -10.78 9.38
N ASN A 148 -30.17 -11.86 9.68
CA ASN A 148 -31.32 -12.27 8.87
C ASN A 148 -32.51 -11.33 9.13
N ASN A 149 -33.53 -11.37 8.27
CA ASN A 149 -34.67 -10.45 8.37
C ASN A 149 -35.43 -10.59 9.70
N ASP A 150 -35.39 -11.76 10.33
CA ASP A 150 -36.04 -12.01 11.61
C ASP A 150 -35.28 -11.29 12.74
N GLU A 151 -33.94 -11.34 12.73
CA GLU A 151 -33.07 -10.63 13.68
C GLU A 151 -33.16 -9.09 13.53
N VAL A 152 -33.33 -8.59 12.29
CA VAL A 152 -33.58 -7.16 12.04
C VAL A 152 -34.95 -6.73 12.58
N THR A 153 -35.97 -7.57 12.40
CA THR A 153 -37.33 -7.31 12.89
C THR A 153 -37.35 -7.32 14.42
N GLU A 154 -36.61 -8.23 15.05
CA GLU A 154 -36.50 -8.34 16.51
C GLU A 154 -35.79 -7.12 17.12
N LEU A 155 -34.71 -6.63 16.50
CA LEU A 155 -34.04 -5.39 16.90
C LEU A 155 -34.93 -4.15 16.73
N THR A 156 -35.70 -4.07 15.66
CA THR A 156 -36.61 -2.94 15.41
C THR A 156 -37.71 -2.89 16.47
N ASN A 157 -38.30 -4.05 16.80
CA ASN A 157 -39.31 -4.16 17.84
C ASN A 157 -38.77 -3.95 19.26
N ALA A 158 -37.46 -4.15 19.49
CA ALA A 158 -36.82 -3.90 20.78
C ALA A 158 -36.54 -2.41 21.04
N VAL A 159 -36.49 -1.58 20.00
CA VAL A 159 -36.28 -0.12 20.11
C VAL A 159 -37.61 0.63 20.33
N ASP A 160 -38.74 0.05 19.90
CA ASP A 160 -40.08 0.63 20.04
C ASP A 160 -40.80 0.27 21.38
N LYS A 161 -40.06 -0.19 22.39
CA LYS A 161 -40.53 -0.37 23.78
C LYS A 161 -39.85 0.62 24.73
#